data_AF-A0A4P7H258-F1
#
_entry.id   AF-A0A4P7H258-F1
#
_cell.length_a   1.000
_cell.length_b   1.000
_cell.length_c   1.000
_cell.angle_alpha   90.00
_cell.angle_beta   90.00
_cell.angle_gamma   90.00
#
_symmetry.space_group_name_H-M   'P 1'
#
loop_
_entity.id
_entity.type
_entity.pdbx_description
1 polymer ?
#
loop_
_entity_poly.entity_id
_entity_poly.type
_entity_poly.pdbx_seq_one_letter_code
_entity_poly.pdbx_strand_id
1 'polypeptide(L)'
;MSAYGFAHLRARRPHPDILEYLERIQDTLDPFHGRFVIHGPPAEVVEGDWPGSMVLLEFPDLDTARAWYHSPAYQRIMHLRTDHIDGDLLLIEGVEPNYDPRARAVKLRAEAASG
;
A
#
# COMPACT_ATOMS: atom_id res chain seq x y z
N MET A 1 -3.31 -12.21 9.98
CA MET A 1 -2.13 -11.35 9.78
C MET A 1 -2.62 -10.02 9.25
N SER A 2 -2.08 -8.90 9.75
CA SER A 2 -2.34 -7.59 9.13
C SER A 2 -2.04 -7.64 7.64
N ALA A 3 -2.74 -6.83 6.86
CA ALA A 3 -2.44 -6.62 5.45
C ALA A 3 -2.14 -5.16 5.17
N TYR A 4 -1.45 -4.93 4.06
CA TYR A 4 -0.94 -3.61 3.72
C TYR A 4 -1.35 -3.21 2.31
N GLY A 5 -1.80 -1.97 2.18
CA GLY A 5 -1.89 -1.26 0.91
C GLY A 5 -0.62 -0.46 0.68
N PHE A 6 0.28 -0.95 -0.17
CA PHE A 6 1.52 -0.27 -0.52
C PHE A 6 1.34 0.47 -1.84
N ALA A 7 1.39 1.81 -1.82
CA ALA A 7 1.37 2.62 -3.02
C ALA A 7 2.71 3.30 -3.26
N HIS A 8 3.33 3.03 -4.42
CA HIS A 8 4.49 3.77 -4.90
C HIS A 8 4.02 4.79 -5.94
N LEU A 9 4.07 6.07 -5.57
CA LEU A 9 3.55 7.17 -6.37
C LEU A 9 4.69 7.94 -7.04
N ARG A 10 4.68 7.97 -8.37
CA ARG A 10 5.66 8.64 -9.23
C ARG A 10 5.09 9.98 -9.70
N ALA A 11 5.96 11.00 -9.76
CA ALA A 11 5.67 12.32 -10.31
C ALA A 11 4.37 12.99 -9.81
N ARG A 12 4.42 13.64 -8.65
CA ARG A 12 3.28 14.40 -8.13
C ARG A 12 3.31 15.85 -8.62
N ARG A 13 2.30 16.26 -9.40
CA ARG A 13 2.00 17.68 -9.63
C ARG A 13 0.80 18.08 -8.76
N PRO A 14 0.77 19.29 -8.17
CA PRO A 14 -0.42 19.78 -7.50
C PRO A 14 -1.62 19.79 -8.45
N HIS A 15 -2.75 19.20 -8.05
CA HIS A 15 -3.99 19.19 -8.81
C HIS A 15 -5.19 19.25 -7.84
N PRO A 16 -6.26 20.02 -8.14
CA PRO A 16 -7.45 20.09 -7.28
C PRO A 16 -8.07 18.72 -6.97
N ASP A 17 -8.18 17.84 -7.95
CA ASP A 17 -8.71 16.48 -7.74
C ASP A 17 -7.90 15.67 -6.72
N ILE A 18 -6.58 15.86 -6.66
CA ILE A 18 -5.74 15.20 -5.66
C ILE A 18 -6.09 15.74 -4.25
N LEU A 19 -6.40 17.02 -4.12
CA LEU A 19 -6.84 17.60 -2.85
C LEU A 19 -8.20 17.05 -2.44
N GLU A 20 -9.15 16.98 -3.38
CA GLU A 20 -10.47 16.38 -3.13
C GLU A 20 -10.34 14.89 -2.75
N TYR A 21 -9.45 14.14 -3.40
CA TYR A 21 -9.15 12.76 -3.02
C TYR A 21 -8.69 12.67 -1.56
N LEU A 22 -7.77 13.55 -1.14
CA LEU A 22 -7.26 13.57 0.24
C LEU A 22 -8.32 13.94 1.26
N GLU A 23 -9.26 14.80 0.91
CA GLU A 23 -10.38 15.19 1.78
C GLU A 23 -11.37 14.04 2.00
N ARG A 24 -11.46 13.09 1.05
CA ARG A 24 -12.48 12.04 1.02
C ARG A 24 -11.96 10.65 1.38
N ILE A 25 -10.66 10.39 1.25
CA ILE A 25 -10.08 9.06 1.36
C ILE A 25 -10.28 8.41 2.74
N GLN A 26 -10.20 9.21 3.82
CA GLN A 26 -10.33 8.69 5.19
C GLN A 26 -11.70 8.07 5.43
N ASP A 27 -12.77 8.73 4.99
CA ASP A 27 -14.14 8.23 5.13
C ASP A 27 -14.36 6.88 4.42
N THR A 28 -13.57 6.58 3.39
CA THR A 28 -13.64 5.28 2.71
C THR A 28 -12.93 4.19 3.49
N LEU A 29 -11.91 4.54 4.28
CA LEU A 29 -11.04 3.62 5.02
C LEU A 29 -11.65 3.22 6.37
N ASP A 30 -12.29 4.16 7.07
CA ASP A 30 -12.80 3.97 8.42
C ASP A 30 -13.70 2.73 8.59
N PRO A 31 -14.66 2.43 7.68
CA PRO A 31 -15.51 1.23 7.80
C PRO A 31 -14.75 -0.10 7.70
N PHE A 32 -13.53 -0.07 7.17
CA PHE A 32 -12.67 -1.24 6.97
C PHE A 32 -11.49 -1.27 7.94
N HIS A 33 -11.50 -0.38 8.94
CA HIS A 33 -10.39 -0.22 9.89
C HIS A 33 -9.04 0.06 9.19
N GLY A 34 -9.08 0.63 7.98
CA GLY A 34 -7.91 1.00 7.22
C GLY A 34 -7.25 2.24 7.83
N ARG A 35 -5.92 2.23 7.96
CA ARG A 35 -5.17 3.32 8.58
C ARG A 35 -3.93 3.69 7.78
N PHE A 36 -3.63 4.98 7.68
CA PHE A 36 -2.33 5.43 7.19
C PHE A 36 -1.23 5.09 8.20
N VAL A 37 -0.20 4.39 7.73
CA VAL A 37 1.06 4.15 8.43
C VAL A 37 2.16 5.07 7.91
N ILE A 38 2.20 5.26 6.59
CA ILE A 38 3.13 6.18 5.91
C ILE A 38 2.33 7.01 4.89
N HIS A 39 2.58 8.31 4.82
CA HIS A 39 1.91 9.21 3.89
C HIS A 39 2.89 10.23 3.28
N GLY A 40 3.83 9.73 2.48
CA GLY A 40 4.79 10.55 1.76
C GLY A 40 5.98 11.04 2.61
N PRO A 41 6.71 12.06 2.12
CA PRO A 41 7.97 12.53 2.71
C PRO A 41 7.79 13.15 4.12
N PRO A 42 8.89 13.29 4.90
CA PRO A 42 10.30 13.08 4.51
C PRO A 42 10.74 11.61 4.52
N ALA A 43 11.67 11.25 3.62
CA ALA A 43 12.31 9.93 3.56
C ALA A 43 13.82 10.10 3.35
N GLU A 44 14.61 9.26 4.01
CA GLU A 44 16.05 9.14 3.81
C GLU A 44 16.32 7.90 2.95
N VAL A 45 16.98 8.09 1.80
CA VAL A 45 17.38 6.99 0.93
C VAL A 45 18.77 6.52 1.37
N VAL A 46 18.81 5.44 2.14
CA VAL A 46 20.06 4.88 2.68
C VAL A 46 20.83 4.06 1.65
N GLU A 47 20.11 3.33 0.78
CA GLU A 47 20.68 2.52 -0.31
C GLU A 47 19.84 2.66 -1.59
N GLY A 48 20.50 2.74 -2.74
CA GLY A 48 19.86 2.80 -4.06
C GLY A 48 19.31 4.18 -4.45
N ASP A 49 18.26 4.18 -5.27
CA ASP A 49 17.52 5.38 -5.68
C ASP A 49 16.03 5.16 -5.43
N TRP A 50 15.34 6.19 -4.94
CA TRP A 50 13.91 6.15 -4.61
C TRP A 50 13.17 7.32 -5.27
N PRO A 51 12.64 7.13 -6.49
CA PRO A 51 11.87 8.16 -7.15
C PRO A 51 10.46 8.27 -6.56
N GLY A 52 9.98 9.49 -6.30
CA GLY A 52 8.60 9.73 -5.89
C GLY A 52 8.35 9.58 -4.39
N SER A 53 7.16 9.09 -4.02
CA SER A 53 6.72 8.94 -2.63
C SER A 53 6.02 7.62 -2.37
N MET A 54 5.90 7.25 -1.10
CA MET A 54 5.23 6.03 -0.66
C MET A 54 4.02 6.37 0.21
N VAL A 55 2.93 5.64 0.01
CA VAL A 55 1.82 5.55 0.98
C VAL A 55 1.73 4.10 1.45
N LEU A 56 1.66 3.91 2.76
CA LEU A 56 1.42 2.61 3.37
C LEU A 56 0.13 2.68 4.17
N LEU A 57 -0.82 1.83 3.83
CA LEU A 57 -2.06 1.61 4.57
C LEU A 57 -1.97 0.28 5.30
N GLU A 58 -2.49 0.19 6.52
CA GLU A 58 -2.65 -1.07 7.26
C GLU A 58 -4.14 -1.42 7.41
N PHE A 59 -4.44 -2.70 7.30
CA PHE A 59 -5.75 -3.32 7.49
C PHE A 59 -5.63 -4.54 8.40
N PRO A 60 -6.71 -4.97 9.07
CA PRO A 60 -6.72 -6.18 9.91
C PRO A 60 -6.31 -7.46 9.17
N ASP A 61 -6.71 -7.58 7.91
CA ASP A 61 -6.39 -8.72 7.02
C ASP A 61 -6.57 -8.34 5.53
N LEU A 62 -6.14 -9.25 4.65
CA LEU A 62 -6.11 -9.00 3.20
C LEU A 62 -7.51 -8.93 2.58
N ASP A 63 -8.46 -9.67 3.12
CA ASP A 63 -9.83 -9.66 2.62
C ASP A 63 -10.53 -8.33 2.93
N THR A 64 -10.26 -7.76 4.11
CA THR A 64 -10.70 -6.43 4.50
C THR A 64 -10.08 -5.35 3.59
N ALA A 65 -8.79 -5.46 3.29
CA ALA A 65 -8.12 -4.54 2.35
C ALA A 65 -8.72 -4.63 0.93
N ARG A 66 -9.02 -5.84 0.44
CA ARG A 66 -9.69 -6.07 -0.85
C ARG A 66 -11.11 -5.50 -0.84
N ALA A 67 -11.86 -5.70 0.24
CA ALA A 67 -13.21 -5.19 0.39
C ALA A 67 -13.24 -3.66 0.38
N TRP A 68 -12.27 -3.00 1.05
CA TRP A 68 -12.08 -1.56 0.95
C TRP A 68 -11.81 -1.13 -0.49
N TYR A 69 -10.85 -1.76 -1.15
CA TYR A 69 -10.46 -1.39 -2.52
C TYR A 69 -11.64 -1.53 -3.48
N HIS A 70 -12.43 -2.59 -3.37
CA HIS A 70 -13.63 -2.81 -4.20
C HIS A 70 -14.89 -2.09 -3.72
N SER A 71 -14.81 -1.33 -2.61
CA SER A 71 -15.98 -0.65 -2.06
C SER A 71 -16.50 0.43 -3.02
N PRO A 72 -17.83 0.62 -3.13
CA PRO A 72 -18.38 1.70 -3.96
C PRO A 72 -17.89 3.09 -3.54
N ALA A 73 -17.58 3.28 -2.25
CA ALA A 73 -17.07 4.55 -1.73
C ALA A 73 -15.66 4.86 -2.28
N TYR A 74 -14.72 3.92 -2.17
CA TYR A 74 -13.37 4.11 -2.68
C TYR A 74 -13.33 4.16 -4.21
N GLN A 75 -14.08 3.29 -4.88
CA GLN A 75 -14.14 3.24 -6.35
C GLN A 75 -14.61 4.56 -6.96
N ARG A 76 -15.51 5.29 -6.29
CA ARG A 76 -15.96 6.61 -6.74
C ARG A 76 -14.89 7.69 -6.71
N ILE A 77 -13.88 7.58 -5.86
CA ILE A 77 -12.88 8.63 -5.66
C ILE A 77 -11.51 8.28 -6.23
N MET A 78 -11.23 7.01 -6.55
CA MET A 78 -9.88 6.61 -6.93
C MET A 78 -9.33 7.35 -8.15
N HIS A 79 -10.20 7.67 -9.12
CA HIS A 79 -9.82 8.34 -10.38
C HIS A 79 -9.21 9.72 -10.13
N LEU A 80 -9.73 10.43 -9.12
CA LEU A 80 -9.20 11.72 -8.67
C LEU A 80 -7.70 11.68 -8.33
N ARG A 81 -7.18 10.49 -7.96
CA ARG A 81 -5.75 10.24 -7.79
C ARG A 81 -5.12 9.60 -9.03
N THR A 82 -5.69 8.51 -9.56
CA THR A 82 -5.04 7.69 -10.58
C THR A 82 -4.89 8.39 -11.93
N ASP A 83 -5.74 9.37 -12.22
CA ASP A 83 -5.69 10.12 -13.48
C ASP A 83 -4.54 11.15 -13.47
N HIS A 84 -4.02 11.50 -12.29
CA HIS A 84 -3.06 12.59 -12.10
C HIS A 84 -1.72 12.15 -11.48
N ILE A 85 -1.64 10.92 -10.96
CA ILE A 85 -0.44 10.38 -10.32
C ILE A 85 -0.20 8.97 -10.83
N ASP A 86 0.87 8.80 -11.62
CA ASP A 86 1.37 7.49 -12.01
C ASP A 86 1.84 6.73 -10.78
N GLY A 87 1.53 5.44 -10.68
CA GLY A 87 2.01 4.66 -9.55
C GLY A 87 1.49 3.24 -9.53
N ASP A 88 2.11 2.45 -8.66
CA ASP A 88 1.70 1.08 -8.39
C ASP A 88 1.00 1.02 -7.04
N LEU A 89 -0.01 0.17 -6.93
CA LEU A 89 -0.66 -0.17 -5.67
C LEU A 89 -0.70 -1.70 -5.53
N LEU A 90 -0.22 -2.20 -4.40
CA LEU A 90 -0.24 -3.61 -4.03
C LEU A 90 -1.07 -3.77 -2.76
N LEU A 91 -1.91 -4.81 -2.72
CA LEU A 91 -2.47 -5.34 -1.49
C LEU A 91 -1.68 -6.61 -1.14
N ILE A 92 -1.04 -6.63 0.02
CA ILE A 92 -0.13 -7.71 0.41
C ILE A 92 -0.31 -8.08 1.88
N GLU A 93 -0.17 -9.37 2.19
CA GLU A 93 -0.15 -9.82 3.58
C GLU A 93 1.15 -9.43 4.27
N GLY A 94 1.02 -9.02 5.53
CA GLY A 94 2.12 -8.92 6.45
C GLY A 94 2.66 -10.27 6.88
N VAL A 95 3.71 -10.23 7.68
CA VAL A 95 4.25 -11.40 8.37
C VAL A 95 3.85 -11.36 9.85
N GLU A 96 3.90 -12.51 10.52
CA GLU A 96 3.72 -12.59 11.97
C GLU A 96 4.81 -11.81 12.73
N PRO A 97 4.54 -11.28 13.94
CA PRO A 97 5.51 -10.48 14.71
C PRO A 97 6.86 -11.16 14.97
N ASN A 98 6.89 -12.49 15.00
CA ASN A 98 8.09 -13.30 15.26
C ASN A 98 8.65 -13.95 13.98
N TYR A 99 8.37 -13.37 12.81
CA TYR A 99 8.86 -13.89 11.53
C TYR A 99 10.39 -13.90 11.47
N ASP A 100 10.97 -15.07 11.19
CA ASP A 100 12.41 -15.25 10.94
C ASP A 100 12.66 -15.53 9.45
N PRO A 101 13.33 -14.61 8.71
CA PRO A 101 13.62 -14.81 7.29
C PRO A 101 14.51 -16.02 7.00
N ARG A 102 15.25 -16.57 7.99
CA ARG A 102 16.01 -17.82 7.80
C ARG A 102 15.11 -19.01 7.48
N ALA A 103 13.90 -19.05 8.04
CA ALA A 103 12.93 -20.11 7.71
C ALA A 103 12.55 -20.07 6.23
N ARG A 104 12.37 -18.86 5.66
CA ARG A 104 12.11 -18.68 4.23
C ARG A 104 13.28 -19.14 3.37
N ALA A 105 14.52 -18.84 3.79
CA ALA A 105 15.71 -19.28 3.07
C ALA A 105 15.85 -20.82 3.04
N VAL A 106 15.54 -21.51 4.14
CA VAL A 106 15.52 -22.98 4.19
C VAL A 106 14.53 -23.55 3.16
N LYS A 107 13.30 -23.00 3.14
CA LYS A 107 12.26 -23.43 2.19
C LYS A 107 12.70 -23.24 0.73
N LEU A 108 13.23 -22.07 0.38
CA LEU A 108 13.66 -21.75 -1.00
C LEU A 108 14.79 -22.67 -1.48
N ARG A 109 15.74 -23.03 -0.60
CA ARG A 109 16.82 -23.98 -0.94
C ARG A 109 16.29 -25.38 -1.21
N ALA A 110 15.31 -25.84 -0.42
CA ALA A 110 14.69 -27.15 -0.62
C ALA A 110 13.93 -27.21 -1.96
N GLU A 111 13.20 -26.14 -2.31
CA GLU A 111 12.51 -26.00 -3.60
C GLU A 111 13.51 -26.04 -4.77
N ALA A 112 14.62 -25.29 -4.68
CA ALA A 112 15.66 -25.24 -5.72
C ALA A 112 16.40 -26.58 -5.92
N ALA A 113 16.49 -27.43 -4.90
CA ALA A 113 17.10 -28.75 -4.99
C ALA A 113 16.15 -29.82 -5.56
N SER A 114 14.85 -29.51 -5.69
CA SER A 114 13.81 -30.42 -6.15
C SER A 114 13.40 -30.21 -7.62
N GLY A 115 14.01 -29.24 -8.31
CA GLY A 115 13.80 -28.93 -9.73
C GLY A 115 15.08 -29.09 -10.53
#